data_AF-A9WV84-F1
#
_entry.id   AF-A9WV84-F1
#
_cell.length_a   1.000
_cell.length_b   1.000
_cell.length_c   1.000
_cell.angle_alpha   90.00
_cell.angle_beta   90.00
_cell.angle_gamma   90.00
#
_symmetry.space_group_name_H-M   'P 1'
#
loop_
_entity.id
_entity.type
_entity.pdbx_description
1 polymer ?
#
loop_
_entity_poly.entity_id
_entity_poly.type
_entity_poly.pdbx_seq_one_letter_code
_entity_poly.pdbx_strand_id
1 'polypeptide(L)'
;MSPIIDGDTLQTGDYLTESIGGTSLATPLAAGQAAVAQQINHTVTGFANPALYKLSKLVPSVFTDVQPPKAPVALAYTSAISGNKYLNTLDQDTSLKTTKGYDDVTGLGSVNFKLALFLGLVSY
;
A
#
# COMPACT_ATOMS: atom_id res chain seq x y z
N MET A 1 4.06 -18.39 21.82
CA MET A 1 5.05 -17.31 21.75
C MET A 1 4.43 -16.11 22.43
N SER A 2 4.99 -15.65 23.54
CA SER A 2 4.53 -14.42 24.23
C SER A 2 5.38 -13.26 23.71
N PRO A 3 4.81 -12.32 22.92
CA PRO A 3 5.57 -11.20 22.38
C PRO A 3 6.09 -10.28 23.50
N ILE A 4 7.25 -9.68 23.25
CA ILE A 4 7.78 -8.60 24.10
C ILE A 4 6.91 -7.36 23.87
N ILE A 5 6.36 -6.83 24.95
CA ILE A 5 5.49 -5.64 24.94
C ILE A 5 6.22 -4.38 25.42
N ASP A 6 7.42 -4.55 25.99
CA ASP A 6 8.29 -3.45 26.43
C ASP A 6 9.76 -3.82 26.13
N GLY A 7 10.42 -3.00 25.32
CA GLY A 7 11.80 -3.21 24.89
C GLY A 7 12.84 -2.94 25.97
N ASP A 8 12.51 -2.14 26.99
CA ASP A 8 13.44 -1.77 28.07
C ASP A 8 13.40 -2.78 29.22
N THR A 9 12.21 -3.29 29.55
CA THR A 9 12.02 -4.26 30.64
C THR A 9 11.97 -5.72 30.17
N LEU A 10 11.94 -5.95 28.85
CA LEU A 10 11.70 -7.26 28.21
C LEU A 10 10.42 -7.95 28.70
N GLN A 11 9.46 -7.17 29.21
CA GLN A 11 8.20 -7.70 29.67
C GLN A 11 7.46 -8.38 28.51
N THR A 12 6.88 -9.54 28.77
CA THR A 12 6.07 -10.28 27.80
C THR A 12 4.59 -10.15 28.12
N GLY A 13 3.78 -10.15 27.07
CA GLY A 13 2.32 -10.08 27.16
C GLY A 13 1.65 -11.13 26.30
N ASP A 14 0.32 -11.10 26.31
CA ASP A 14 -0.48 -11.92 25.43
C ASP A 14 -0.32 -11.49 23.98
N TYR A 15 -0.39 -12.46 23.06
CA TYR A 15 -0.44 -12.16 21.64
C TYR A 15 -1.79 -11.52 21.29
N LEU A 16 -1.74 -10.32 20.73
CA LEU A 16 -2.91 -9.60 20.24
C LEU A 16 -2.78 -9.36 18.73
N THR A 17 -3.92 -9.42 18.04
CA THR A 17 -4.02 -9.03 16.63
C THR A 17 -4.80 -7.72 16.57
N GLU A 18 -4.17 -6.68 16.02
CA GLU A 18 -4.81 -5.39 15.79
C GLU A 18 -4.87 -5.05 14.31
N SER A 19 -6.00 -4.48 13.90
CA SER A 19 -6.16 -3.96 12.55
C SER A 19 -5.54 -2.57 12.46
N ILE A 20 -4.37 -2.48 11.83
CA ILE A 20 -3.68 -1.23 11.53
C ILE A 20 -3.82 -0.96 10.03
N GLY A 21 -4.02 0.30 9.64
CA GLY A 21 -4.21 0.70 8.25
C GLY A 21 -3.60 2.06 7.94
N GLY A 22 -4.04 2.67 6.84
CA GLY A 22 -3.60 3.99 6.39
C GLY A 22 -2.37 3.97 5.49
N THR A 23 -1.95 5.15 5.06
CA THR A 23 -0.78 5.34 4.18
C THR A 23 0.53 4.91 4.83
N SER A 24 0.59 4.90 6.17
CA SER A 24 1.70 4.34 6.95
C SER A 24 1.89 2.85 6.74
N LEU A 25 0.82 2.08 6.46
CA LEU A 25 0.93 0.67 6.08
C LEU A 25 1.22 0.53 4.59
N ALA A 26 0.63 1.37 3.73
CA ALA A 26 0.84 1.32 2.29
C ALA A 26 2.30 1.62 1.90
N THR A 27 2.95 2.57 2.57
CA THR A 27 4.31 3.03 2.29
C THR A 27 5.37 1.91 2.38
N PRO A 28 5.51 1.18 3.50
CA PRO A 28 6.49 0.10 3.60
C PRO A 28 6.19 -1.05 2.63
N LEU A 29 4.92 -1.30 2.29
CA LEU A 29 4.55 -2.32 1.29
C LEU A 29 5.04 -1.93 -0.11
N ALA A 30 4.80 -0.69 -0.53
CA ALA A 30 5.29 -0.18 -1.81
C ALA A 30 6.82 -0.17 -1.86
N ALA A 31 7.48 0.24 -0.77
CA ALA A 31 8.94 0.20 -0.66
C ALA A 31 9.48 -1.23 -0.76
N GLY A 32 8.84 -2.21 -0.11
CA GLY A 32 9.20 -3.62 -0.19
C GLY A 32 9.10 -4.16 -1.62
N GLN A 33 8.03 -3.83 -2.35
CA GLN A 33 7.89 -4.22 -3.75
C GLN A 33 8.96 -3.57 -4.65
N ALA A 34 9.29 -2.30 -4.42
CA ALA A 34 10.39 -1.62 -5.11
C ALA A 34 11.76 -2.24 -4.78
N ALA A 35 11.97 -2.71 -3.55
CA ALA A 35 13.20 -3.41 -3.15
C ALA A 35 13.33 -4.76 -3.86
N VAL A 36 12.24 -5.53 -3.94
CA VAL A 36 12.21 -6.80 -4.71
C VAL A 36 12.50 -6.54 -6.20
N ALA A 37 11.94 -5.46 -6.77
CA ALA A 37 12.22 -5.06 -8.13
C ALA A 37 13.71 -4.76 -8.36
N GLN A 38 14.33 -4.02 -7.46
CA GLN A 38 15.76 -3.72 -7.52
C GLN A 38 16.62 -4.98 -7.38
N GLN A 39 16.23 -5.90 -6.49
CA GLN A 39 16.94 -7.16 -6.30
C GLN A 39 16.91 -8.06 -7.55
N ILE A 40 15.76 -8.18 -8.21
CA ILE A 40 15.61 -9.00 -9.43
C ILE A 40 16.39 -8.40 -10.60
N ASN A 41 16.37 -7.08 -10.74
CA ASN A 41 16.97 -6.41 -11.88
C ASN A 41 18.44 -6.03 -11.68
N HIS A 42 18.98 -6.23 -10.46
CA HIS A 42 20.33 -5.82 -10.08
C HIS A 42 20.62 -4.33 -10.34
N THR A 43 19.60 -3.49 -10.21
CA THR A 43 19.68 -2.04 -10.44
C THR A 43 19.17 -1.26 -9.24
N VAL A 44 19.67 -0.04 -9.06
CA VAL A 44 19.15 0.91 -8.07
C VAL A 44 18.20 1.86 -8.78
N THR A 45 16.91 1.84 -8.40
CA THR A 45 15.89 2.63 -9.10
C THR A 45 15.99 4.14 -8.80
N GLY A 46 16.53 4.53 -7.64
CA GLY A 46 16.66 5.93 -7.26
C GLY A 46 15.33 6.69 -7.35
N PHE A 47 15.26 7.76 -8.15
CA PHE A 47 14.03 8.52 -8.38
C PHE A 47 13.07 7.76 -9.32
N ALA A 48 12.16 6.97 -8.74
CA ALA A 48 11.31 6.04 -9.48
C ALA A 48 10.18 6.70 -10.29
N ASN A 49 9.77 7.94 -10.00
CA ASN A 49 8.55 8.52 -10.60
C ASN A 49 8.57 8.49 -12.13
N PRO A 50 9.60 8.97 -12.85
CA PRO A 50 9.59 8.97 -14.31
C PRO A 50 9.46 7.56 -14.90
N ALA A 51 10.14 6.57 -14.30
CA ALA A 51 10.07 5.18 -14.72
C ALA A 51 8.65 4.60 -14.51
N LEU A 52 8.01 4.89 -13.37
CA LEU A 52 6.65 4.43 -13.06
C LEU A 52 5.62 5.02 -14.03
N TYR A 53 5.68 6.32 -14.35
CA TYR A 53 4.79 6.94 -15.31
C TYR A 53 5.06 6.52 -16.76
N LYS A 54 6.30 6.17 -17.11
CA LYS A 54 6.62 5.56 -18.41
C LYS A 54 6.03 4.15 -18.48
N LEU A 55 6.16 3.38 -17.39
CA LEU A 55 5.64 2.03 -17.30
C LEU A 55 4.10 1.98 -17.35
N SER A 56 3.41 2.92 -16.73
CA SER A 56 1.94 2.98 -16.78
C SER A 56 1.40 3.19 -18.20
N LYS A 57 2.17 3.88 -19.06
CA LYS A 57 1.84 4.07 -20.48
C LYS A 57 2.17 2.85 -21.33
N LEU A 58 3.28 2.16 -21.05
CA LEU A 58 3.75 1.02 -21.84
C LEU A 58 3.02 -0.28 -21.46
N VAL A 59 2.83 -0.51 -20.15
CA VAL A 59 2.26 -1.73 -19.58
C VAL A 59 1.31 -1.35 -18.45
N PRO A 60 0.11 -0.84 -18.75
CA PRO A 60 -0.85 -0.40 -17.72
C PRO A 60 -1.25 -1.52 -16.75
N SER A 61 -1.15 -2.80 -17.17
CA SER A 61 -1.46 -3.97 -16.33
C SER A 61 -0.52 -4.22 -15.15
N VAL A 62 0.56 -3.44 -15.02
CA VAL A 62 1.44 -3.43 -13.85
C VAL A 62 0.76 -2.82 -12.64
N PHE A 63 -0.13 -1.85 -12.86
CA PHE A 63 -0.87 -1.17 -11.82
C PHE A 63 -2.30 -1.70 -11.75
N THR A 64 -2.82 -1.82 -10.54
CA THR A 64 -4.24 -2.11 -10.30
C THR A 64 -4.94 -0.78 -10.05
N ASP A 65 -5.58 -0.27 -11.09
CA ASP A 65 -6.39 0.96 -11.08
C ASP A 65 -7.51 0.87 -10.03
N VAL A 66 -7.55 1.83 -9.09
CA VAL A 66 -8.55 1.84 -8.02
C VAL A 66 -9.73 2.69 -8.47
N GLN A 67 -10.79 2.01 -8.87
CA GLN A 67 -11.98 2.68 -9.40
C GLN A 67 -13.02 2.96 -8.32
N PRO A 68 -13.91 3.95 -8.55
CA PRO A 68 -15.04 4.21 -7.68
C PRO A 68 -15.85 2.94 -7.41
N PRO A 69 -16.14 2.63 -6.14
CA PRO A 69 -16.93 1.48 -5.81
C PRO A 69 -18.37 1.68 -6.31
N LYS A 70 -18.96 0.65 -6.92
CA LYS A 70 -20.35 0.69 -7.45
C LYS A 70 -21.42 0.85 -6.36
N ALA A 71 -21.05 0.57 -5.11
CA ALA A 71 -21.88 0.72 -3.92
C ALA A 71 -20.98 1.11 -2.75
N PRO A 72 -21.50 1.77 -1.70
CA PRO A 72 -20.72 2.12 -0.51
C PRO A 72 -20.05 0.89 0.10
N VAL A 73 -18.72 0.93 0.24
CA VAL A 73 -17.94 -0.10 0.92
C VAL A 73 -17.57 0.44 2.28
N ALA A 74 -17.78 -0.34 3.34
CA ALA A 74 -17.40 0.03 4.70
C ALA A 74 -16.50 -1.02 5.34
N LEU A 75 -15.48 -0.55 6.06
CA LEU A 75 -14.58 -1.37 6.86
C LEU A 75 -15.00 -1.27 8.32
N ALA A 76 -15.37 -2.40 8.91
CA ALA A 76 -15.64 -2.52 10.34
C ALA A 76 -14.47 -3.20 11.04
N TYR A 77 -13.98 -2.61 12.13
CA TYR A 77 -12.97 -3.27 12.96
C TYR A 77 -13.13 -2.89 14.44
N THR A 78 -12.60 -3.75 15.32
CA THR A 78 -12.54 -3.50 16.76
C THR A 78 -11.08 -3.39 17.17
N SER A 79 -10.69 -2.31 17.86
CA SER A 79 -9.31 -2.17 18.36
C SER A 79 -9.06 -3.17 19.48
N ALA A 80 -7.96 -3.90 19.38
CA ALA A 80 -7.56 -4.88 20.40
C ALA A 80 -7.07 -4.22 21.70
N ILE A 81 -6.64 -2.95 21.63
CA ILE A 81 -6.13 -2.19 22.78
C ILE A 81 -7.27 -1.49 23.51
N SER A 82 -8.15 -0.78 22.80
CA SER A 82 -9.19 0.05 23.41
C SER A 82 -10.56 -0.63 23.50
N GLY A 83 -10.80 -1.71 22.74
CA GLY A 83 -12.11 -2.35 22.61
C GLY A 83 -13.13 -1.55 21.79
N ASN A 84 -12.74 -0.37 21.30
CA ASN A 84 -13.60 0.50 20.49
C ASN A 84 -13.94 -0.13 19.15
N LYS A 85 -15.18 0.08 18.69
CA LYS A 85 -15.68 -0.37 17.40
C LYS A 85 -15.67 0.80 16.42
N TYR A 86 -15.09 0.58 15.25
CA TYR A 86 -14.99 1.58 14.19
C TYR A 86 -15.70 1.07 12.93
N LEU A 87 -16.38 1.99 12.23
CA LEU A 87 -16.96 1.77 10.92
C LEU A 87 -16.51 2.90 9.99
N ASN A 88 -15.69 2.58 9.01
CA ASN A 88 -15.16 3.53 8.04
C ASN A 88 -15.72 3.26 6.65
N THR A 89 -16.54 4.16 6.13
CA THR A 89 -17.02 4.08 4.74
C THR A 89 -15.93 4.63 3.82
N LEU A 90 -15.56 3.85 2.81
CA LEU A 90 -14.55 4.20 1.82
C LEU A 90 -15.10 5.18 0.77
N ASP A 91 -14.19 5.87 0.08
CA ASP A 91 -14.50 6.83 -1.01
C ASP A 91 -15.46 7.95 -0.56
N GLN A 92 -15.43 8.31 0.72
CA GLN A 92 -16.15 9.46 1.29
C GLN A 92 -15.25 10.69 1.41
N ASP A 93 -14.25 10.81 0.54
CA ASP A 93 -13.40 11.99 0.53
C ASP A 93 -14.20 13.19 0.00
N THR A 94 -14.07 14.32 0.67
CA THR A 94 -14.98 15.46 0.49
C THR A 94 -14.71 16.23 -0.80
N SER A 95 -13.44 16.31 -1.22
CA SER A 95 -13.00 17.05 -2.41
C SER A 95 -12.33 16.18 -3.48
N LEU A 96 -11.82 15.01 -3.11
CA LEU A 96 -11.11 14.11 -4.02
C LEU A 96 -12.01 12.92 -4.39
N LYS A 97 -11.89 12.44 -5.63
CA LYS A 97 -12.66 11.29 -6.11
C LYS A 97 -11.73 10.35 -6.87
N THR A 98 -11.91 9.06 -6.63
CA THR A 98 -11.32 8.03 -7.48
C THR A 98 -11.86 8.16 -8.90
N THR A 99 -11.03 7.92 -9.91
CA THR A 99 -11.47 7.92 -11.31
C THR A 99 -10.84 6.74 -12.05
N LYS A 100 -11.13 6.60 -13.34
CA LYS A 100 -10.44 5.60 -14.15
C LYS A 100 -9.06 6.13 -14.55
N GLY A 101 -8.00 5.41 -14.19
CA GLY A 101 -6.62 5.80 -14.47
C GLY A 101 -6.05 6.65 -13.35
N TYR A 102 -5.12 7.56 -13.68
CA TYR A 102 -4.51 8.39 -12.64
C TYR A 102 -5.56 9.27 -11.95
N ASP A 103 -5.59 9.24 -10.61
CA ASP A 103 -6.40 10.13 -9.79
C ASP A 103 -5.63 10.66 -8.56
N ASP A 104 -6.14 11.71 -7.93
CA ASP A 104 -5.47 12.38 -6.80
C ASP A 104 -5.67 11.67 -5.45
N VAL A 105 -6.42 10.55 -5.41
CA VAL A 105 -6.63 9.72 -4.21
C VAL A 105 -5.65 8.56 -4.16
N THR A 106 -5.43 7.89 -5.29
CA THR A 106 -4.69 6.62 -5.41
C THR A 106 -3.54 6.66 -6.42
N GLY A 107 -3.38 7.77 -7.14
CA GLY A 107 -2.35 7.93 -8.15
C GLY A 107 -2.55 6.94 -9.29
N LEU A 108 -1.53 6.16 -9.63
CA LEU A 108 -1.62 5.10 -10.64
C LEU A 108 -2.36 3.85 -10.15
N GLY A 109 -2.78 3.82 -8.87
CA GLY A 109 -3.37 2.65 -8.22
C GLY A 109 -2.33 1.80 -7.49
N SER A 110 -2.70 0.55 -7.17
CA SER A 110 -1.83 -0.32 -6.37
C SER A 110 -0.80 -1.06 -7.23
N VAL A 111 0.43 -1.11 -6.70
CA VAL A 111 1.52 -1.87 -7.29
C VAL A 111 1.43 -3.34 -6.84
N ASN A 112 1.73 -4.25 -7.77
CA ASN A 112 1.75 -5.69 -7.53
C ASN A 112 3.10 -6.29 -7.97
N PHE A 113 3.24 -7.62 -7.86
CA PHE A 113 4.49 -8.32 -8.18
C PHE A 113 5.02 -8.06 -9.60
N LYS A 114 4.15 -7.70 -10.56
CA LYS A 114 4.58 -7.32 -11.92
C LYS A 114 5.48 -6.10 -11.93
N LEU A 115 5.39 -5.21 -10.93
CA LEU A 115 6.33 -4.10 -10.81
C LEU A 115 7.78 -4.60 -10.81
N ALA A 116 8.04 -5.74 -10.14
CA ALA A 116 9.37 -6.30 -10.05
C ALA A 116 9.93 -6.79 -11.39
N LEU A 117 9.05 -7.24 -12.30
CA LEU A 117 9.41 -7.73 -13.62
C LEU A 117 9.71 -6.59 -14.62
N PHE A 118 9.05 -5.44 -14.46
CA PHE A 118 9.07 -4.39 -15.49
C PHE A 118 9.82 -3.13 -15.08
N LEU A 119 10.03 -2.86 -13.79
CA LEU A 119 10.67 -1.62 -13.34
C LEU A 119 12.13 -1.49 -13.81
N GLY A 120 12.88 -2.58 -13.82
CA GLY A 120 14.26 -2.59 -14.34
C GLY A 120 14.36 -2.40 -15.85
N LEU A 121 13.29 -2.67 -16.61
CA LEU A 121 13.26 -2.48 -18.08
C LEU A 121 13.10 -1.01 -18.49
N VAL A 122 12.69 -0.14 -17.54
CA VAL A 122 12.45 1.29 -17.79
C VAL A 122 13.27 2.22 -16.91
N SER A 123 14.05 1.66 -15.98
CA SER A 123 15.06 2.36 -15.21
C SER A 123 16.31 2.56 -16.09
N TYR A 124 16.90 3.76 -16.07
CA TYR A 124 18.12 4.12 -16.81
C TYR A 124 19.37 3.84 -16.00
#